data_AF-R6WL01-F1
#
_entry.id   AF-R6WL01-F1
#
_cell.length_a   1.000
_cell.length_b   1.000
_cell.length_c   1.000
_cell.angle_alpha   90.00
_cell.angle_beta   90.00
_cell.angle_gamma   90.00
#
_symmetry.space_group_name_H-M   'P 1'
#
loop_
_entity.id
_entity.type
_entity.pdbx_description
1 polymer ?
#
loop_
_entity_poly.entity_id
_entity_poly.type
_entity_poly.pdbx_seq_one_letter_code
_entity_poly.pdbx_strand_id
1 'polypeptide(L)'
;MQDLYCTEPKNLHYHEFAERMEFLKYSKEGEAKMTDVIEEYAARKAEAVAKEATEKAQARNVELAKELLSEGESIERTVRLSKLSEAEVRELASKLSA
;
A
#
# COMPACT_ATOMS: atom_id res chain seq x y z
N MET A 1 1.93 -34.61 9.98
CA MET A 1 1.11 -33.59 10.67
C MET A 1 -0.35 -33.98 10.53
N GLN A 2 -0.95 -34.55 11.57
CA GLN A 2 -2.36 -34.97 11.56
C GLN A 2 -3.31 -33.76 11.62
N ASP A 3 -2.94 -32.72 12.37
CA ASP A 3 -3.79 -31.55 12.60
C ASP A 3 -4.04 -30.70 11.35
N LEU A 4 -3.05 -30.61 10.43
CA LEU A 4 -3.18 -29.85 9.19
C LEU A 4 -4.28 -30.40 8.26
N TYR A 5 -4.55 -31.70 8.33
CA TYR A 5 -5.53 -32.39 7.47
C TYR A 5 -6.79 -32.81 8.23
N CYS A 6 -6.91 -32.40 9.50
CA CYS A 6 -8.02 -32.81 10.33
C CYS A 6 -9.29 -32.00 9.97
N THR A 7 -10.30 -32.70 9.48
CA THR A 7 -11.59 -32.12 9.09
C THR A 7 -12.48 -31.81 10.30
N GLU A 8 -12.40 -32.64 11.34
CA GLU A 8 -13.20 -32.53 12.55
C GLU A 8 -12.39 -31.96 13.72
N PRO A 9 -12.81 -30.84 14.34
CA PRO A 9 -12.09 -30.23 15.46
C PRO A 9 -11.87 -31.17 16.65
N LYS A 10 -12.77 -32.13 16.88
CA LYS A 10 -12.69 -33.11 17.98
C LYS A 10 -11.54 -34.11 17.81
N ASN A 11 -11.07 -34.31 16.58
CA ASN A 11 -10.00 -35.25 16.23
C ASN A 11 -8.63 -34.54 16.11
N LEU A 12 -8.54 -33.27 16.52
CA LEU A 12 -7.26 -32.56 16.64
C LEU A 12 -6.42 -33.20 17.75
N HIS A 13 -5.14 -33.36 17.49
CA HIS A 13 -4.15 -33.77 18.49
C HIS A 13 -4.01 -32.72 19.59
N TYR A 14 -4.09 -31.44 19.21
CA TYR A 14 -4.14 -30.32 20.14
C TYR A 14 -5.60 -29.93 20.43
N HIS A 15 -6.15 -30.57 21.46
CA HIS A 15 -7.54 -30.33 21.90
C HIS A 15 -7.80 -28.90 22.35
N GLU A 16 -6.77 -28.16 22.79
CA GLU A 16 -6.87 -26.73 23.15
C GLU A 16 -7.32 -25.85 21.98
N PHE A 17 -7.05 -26.28 20.73
CA PHE A 17 -7.50 -25.57 19.53
C PHE A 17 -8.85 -26.05 19.00
N ALA A 18 -9.41 -27.13 19.56
CA ALA A 18 -10.66 -27.72 19.08
C ALA A 18 -11.83 -26.73 19.18
N GLU A 19 -11.99 -26.05 20.33
CA GLU A 19 -13.08 -25.07 20.52
C GLU A 19 -12.96 -23.89 19.56
N ARG A 20 -11.74 -23.41 19.33
CA ARG A 20 -11.47 -22.27 18.44
C ARG A 20 -11.70 -22.64 16.97
N MET A 21 -11.30 -23.84 16.57
CA MET A 21 -11.56 -24.40 15.24
C MET A 21 -13.06 -24.69 15.02
N GLU A 22 -13.76 -25.14 16.05
CA GLU A 22 -15.21 -25.36 16.00
C GLU A 22 -15.97 -24.03 15.83
N PHE A 23 -15.57 -22.99 16.57
CA PHE A 23 -16.10 -21.64 16.39
C PHE A 23 -15.87 -21.10 14.97
N LEU A 24 -14.65 -21.21 14.45
CA LEU A 24 -14.32 -20.71 13.11
C LEU A 24 -15.02 -21.50 11.98
N LYS A 25 -15.23 -22.82 12.15
CA LYS A 25 -15.85 -23.68 11.12
C LYS A 25 -17.37 -23.69 11.14
N TYR A 26 -18.01 -23.61 12.30
CA TYR A 26 -19.45 -23.87 12.44
C TYR A 26 -20.24 -22.68 13.00
N SER A 27 -19.58 -21.63 13.51
CA SER A 27 -20.28 -20.41 13.94
C SER A 27 -20.35 -19.39 12.80
N LYS A 28 -21.54 -18.85 12.56
CA LYS A 28 -21.74 -17.72 11.63
C LYS A 28 -20.97 -16.48 12.06
N GLU A 29 -20.74 -16.28 13.36
CA GLU A 29 -19.87 -15.19 13.85
C GLU A 29 -18.38 -15.46 13.57
N GLY A 30 -17.96 -16.73 13.54
CA GLY A 30 -16.60 -17.12 13.18
C GLY A 30 -16.32 -16.88 11.70
N GLU A 31 -17.26 -17.27 10.84
CA GLU A 31 -17.23 -17.02 9.41
C GLU A 31 -17.21 -15.51 9.07
N ALA A 32 -18.07 -14.73 9.73
CA ALA A 32 -18.09 -13.27 9.57
C ALA A 32 -16.75 -12.63 9.96
N LYS A 33 -16.19 -12.99 11.12
CA LYS A 33 -14.89 -12.47 11.58
C LYS A 33 -13.73 -12.81 10.64
N MET A 34 -13.76 -13.97 9.98
CA MET A 34 -12.73 -14.33 8.99
C MET A 34 -12.86 -13.48 7.72
N THR A 35 -14.09 -13.24 7.26
CA THR A 35 -14.36 -12.39 6.10
C THR A 35 -13.90 -10.95 6.36
N ASP A 36 -14.24 -10.39 7.54
CA ASP A 36 -13.86 -9.04 7.94
C ASP A 36 -12.34 -8.82 7.92
N VAL A 37 -11.56 -9.79 8.41
CA VAL A 37 -10.08 -9.70 8.44
C VAL A 37 -9.48 -9.73 7.04
N ILE A 38 -10.05 -10.52 6.12
CA ILE A 38 -9.59 -10.60 4.73
C ILE A 38 -9.91 -9.30 3.99
N GLU A 39 -11.11 -8.75 4.18
CA GLU A 39 -11.53 -7.48 3.59
C GLU A 39 -10.69 -6.31 4.12
N GLU A 40 -10.44 -6.27 5.43
CA GLU A 40 -9.58 -5.25 6.04
C GLU A 40 -8.14 -5.34 5.51
N TYR A 41 -7.60 -6.56 5.37
CA TYR A 41 -6.28 -6.76 4.78
C TYR A 41 -6.22 -6.30 3.32
N ALA A 42 -7.26 -6.61 2.54
CA ALA A 42 -7.36 -6.16 1.15
C ALA A 42 -7.43 -4.62 1.04
N ALA A 43 -8.20 -3.97 1.91
CA ALA A 43 -8.30 -2.52 1.97
C ALA A 43 -6.95 -1.87 2.33
N ARG A 44 -6.25 -2.39 3.35
CA ARG A 44 -4.91 -1.90 3.74
C ARG A 44 -3.87 -2.10 2.63
N LYS A 45 -3.91 -3.24 1.93
CA LYS A 45 -3.06 -3.50 0.76
C LYS A 45 -3.33 -2.50 -0.37
N ALA A 46 -4.61 -2.21 -0.66
CA ALA A 46 -4.98 -1.23 -1.68
C ALA A 46 -4.52 0.18 -1.31
N GLU A 47 -4.68 0.59 -0.05
CA GLU A 47 -4.20 1.89 0.44
C GLU A 47 -2.67 2.01 0.36
N ALA A 48 -1.94 0.97 0.74
CA ALA A 48 -0.48 0.94 0.65
C ALA A 48 0.00 1.08 -0.81
N VAL A 49 -0.63 0.37 -1.75
CA VAL A 49 -0.31 0.48 -3.18
C VAL A 49 -0.64 1.86 -3.72
N ALA A 50 -1.75 2.48 -3.29
CA ALA A 50 -2.10 3.84 -3.68
C ALA A 50 -1.06 4.86 -3.18
N LYS A 51 -0.63 4.75 -1.92
CA LYS A 51 0.43 5.59 -1.34
C LYS A 51 1.75 5.44 -2.10
N GLU A 52 2.18 4.21 -2.35
CA GLU A 52 3.41 3.93 -3.10
C GLU A 52 3.36 4.48 -4.53
N ALA A 53 2.20 4.39 -5.19
CA ALA A 53 1.99 4.96 -6.52
C ALA A 53 2.07 6.49 -6.50
N THR A 54 1.51 7.14 -5.48
CA THR A 54 1.60 8.61 -5.34
C THR A 54 3.03 9.08 -5.07
N GLU A 55 3.77 8.38 -4.21
CA GLU A 55 5.18 8.70 -3.92
C GLU A 55 6.06 8.52 -5.18
N LYS A 56 5.86 7.42 -5.92
CA LYS A 56 6.56 7.19 -7.19
C LYS A 56 6.23 8.24 -8.24
N ALA A 57 4.97 8.67 -8.32
CA ALA A 57 4.57 9.74 -9.23
C ALA A 57 5.21 11.08 -8.83
N GLN A 58 5.23 11.42 -7.54
CA GLN A 58 5.91 12.62 -7.05
C GLN A 58 7.41 12.59 -7.33
N ALA A 59 8.08 11.46 -7.07
CA ALA A 59 9.50 11.30 -7.37
C ALA A 59 9.81 11.48 -8.86
N ARG A 60 9.02 10.87 -9.74
CA ARG A 60 9.14 11.06 -11.21
C ARG A 60 8.92 12.52 -11.63
N ASN A 61 7.95 13.20 -11.04
CA ASN A 61 7.68 14.60 -11.35
C ASN A 61 8.85 15.51 -10.94
N VAL A 62 9.47 15.24 -9.78
CA VAL A 62 10.66 15.95 -9.30
C VAL A 62 11.88 15.67 -10.18
N GLU A 63 12.08 14.42 -10.60
CA GLU A 63 13.16 14.05 -11.53
C GLU A 63 13.00 14.76 -12.89
N LEU A 64 11.80 14.70 -13.47
CA LEU A 64 11.47 15.40 -14.71
C LEU A 64 11.69 16.92 -14.59
N ALA A 65 11.34 17.52 -13.46
CA ALA A 65 11.57 18.94 -13.24
C ALA A 65 13.05 19.30 -13.18
N LYS A 66 13.89 18.44 -12.58
CA LYS A 66 15.36 18.63 -12.55
C LYS A 66 15.97 18.52 -13.95
N GLU A 67 15.54 17.55 -14.75
CA GLU A 67 15.98 17.39 -16.14
C GLU A 67 15.66 18.65 -16.95
N LEU A 68 14.40 19.10 -16.94
CA LEU A 68 13.97 20.31 -17.66
C LEU A 68 14.73 21.56 -17.22
N LEU A 69 14.93 21.75 -15.91
CA LEU A 69 15.71 22.88 -15.40
C LEU A 69 17.19 22.81 -15.82
N SER A 70 17.78 21.61 -15.89
CA SER A 70 19.15 21.41 -16.37
C SER A 70 19.30 21.66 -17.88
N GLU A 71 18.25 21.44 -18.66
CA GLU A 71 18.17 21.78 -20.09
C GLU A 71 17.97 23.28 -20.34
N GLY A 72 17.78 24.08 -19.29
CA GLY A 72 17.59 25.54 -19.38
C GLY A 72 16.16 25.95 -19.71
N GLU A 73 15.17 25.07 -19.50
CA GLU A 73 13.77 25.40 -19.71
C GLU A 73 13.22 26.41 -18.68
N SER A 74 12.23 27.19 -19.11
CA SER A 74 11.59 28.19 -18.24
C SER A 74 10.79 27.55 -17.09
N ILE A 75 10.79 28.20 -15.92
CA ILE A 75 10.07 27.75 -14.72
C ILE A 75 8.57 27.47 -15.02
N GLU A 76 7.92 28.34 -15.80
CA GLU A 76 6.50 28.17 -16.16
C GLU A 76 6.23 26.90 -16.96
N ARG A 77 7.13 26.54 -17.88
CA ARG A 77 7.01 25.34 -18.71
C ARG A 77 7.29 24.08 -17.88
N THR A 78 8.27 24.14 -16.98
CA THR A 78 8.59 23.05 -16.05
C THR A 78 7.43 22.77 -15.09
N VAL A 79 6.78 23.80 -14.54
CA VAL A 79 5.58 23.66 -13.69
C VAL A 79 4.45 22.95 -14.44
N ARG A 80 4.18 23.37 -15.69
CA ARG A 80 3.12 22.77 -16.52
C ARG A 80 3.39 21.30 -16.85
N LEU A 81 4.64 20.93 -17.14
CA LEU A 81 5.01 19.57 -17.56
C LEU A 81 5.20 18.61 -16.38
N SER A 82 5.81 19.06 -15.29
CA SER A 82 6.08 18.24 -14.11
C SER A 82 4.89 18.09 -13.16
N LYS A 83 3.83 18.91 -13.32
CA LYS A 83 2.69 18.97 -12.38
C LYS A 83 3.10 19.28 -10.93
N LEU A 84 4.27 19.89 -10.74
CA LEU A 84 4.72 20.43 -9.46
C LEU A 84 4.19 21.84 -9.26
N SER A 85 4.18 22.31 -8.02
CA SER A 85 3.87 23.70 -7.72
C SER A 85 5.02 24.63 -8.13
N GLU A 86 4.69 25.90 -8.41
CA GLU A 86 5.70 26.90 -8.76
C GLU A 86 6.75 27.11 -7.67
N ALA A 87 6.35 26.99 -6.39
CA ALA A 87 7.26 27.07 -5.26
C ALA A 87 8.29 25.92 -5.28
N GLU A 88 7.85 24.68 -5.52
CA GLU A 88 8.74 23.51 -5.59
C GLU A 88 9.73 23.61 -6.74
N VAL A 89 9.29 24.09 -7.91
CA VAL A 89 10.18 24.28 -9.08
C VAL A 89 11.21 25.38 -8.82
N ARG A 90 10.83 26.48 -8.17
CA ARG A 90 11.76 27.57 -7.79
C ARG A 90 12.79 27.09 -6.77
N GLU A 91 12.38 26.30 -5.78
CA GLU A 91 13.29 25.68 -4.81
C GLU A 91 14.29 24.73 -5.49
N LEU A 92 13.81 23.89 -6.43
CA LEU A 92 14.68 23.00 -7.21
C LEU A 92 15.68 23.80 -8.05
N ALA A 93 15.23 24.87 -8.73
CA ALA A 93 16.10 25.74 -9.52
C ALA A 93 17.15 26.45 -8.65
N SER A 94 16.77 26.92 -7.46
CA SER A 94 17.70 27.55 -6.51
C SER A 94 18.78 26.57 -6.03
N LYS A 95 18.43 25.29 -5.81
CA LYS A 95 19.39 24.24 -5.40
C LYS A 95 20.33 23.82 -6.53
N LEU A 96 19.89 23.92 -7.79
CA LEU A 96 20.69 23.60 -8.98
C LEU A 96 21.65 24.74 -9.37
N SER A 97 21.32 25.98 -9.01
CA SER A 97 22.11 27.18 -9.35
C SER A 97 23.11 27.60 -8.27
N ALA A 98 23.08 26.95 -7.11
CA ALA A 98 23.98 27.17 -5.97
C ALA A 98 25.17 26.20 -6.00
#